data_AF-A0A6M2CQJ6-F1
#
_entry.id   AF-A0A6M2CQJ6-F1
#
_cell.length_a   1.000
_cell.length_b   1.000
_cell.length_c   1.000
_cell.angle_alpha   90.00
_cell.angle_beta   90.00
_cell.angle_gamma   90.00
#
_symmetry.space_group_name_H-M   'P 1'
#
loop_
_entity.id
_entity.type
_entity.pdbx_description
1 polymer ?
#
loop_
_entity_poly.entity_id
_entity_poly.type
_entity_poly.pdbx_seq_one_letter_code
_entity_poly.pdbx_strand_id
1 'polypeptide(L)'
;MTPSVFATVLVFVGVHALDTPTPKPLGPGDGQPQFPGPVPIIEVKDVGVIGGKCSYGGLMLEPTTLNLMKEPCEAWTCDAENYTITIQRCGDFQVPQNCELEAALEAFPSCCPILICGGI
;
A
#
# COMPACT_ATOMS: atom_id res chain seq x y z
N MET A 1 -36.95 -56.00 15.61
CA MET A 1 -35.83 -56.02 14.65
C MET A 1 -36.19 -55.10 13.49
N THR A 2 -35.66 -53.88 13.54
CA THR A 2 -35.58 -52.92 12.41
C THR A 2 -34.53 -51.88 12.83
N PRO A 3 -33.41 -51.71 12.11
CA PRO A 3 -32.51 -50.61 12.37
C PRO A 3 -32.97 -49.40 11.54
N SER A 4 -33.25 -48.28 12.21
CA SER A 4 -33.45 -47.00 11.55
C SER A 4 -32.08 -46.46 11.13
N VAL A 5 -31.80 -46.50 9.84
CA VAL A 5 -30.60 -45.95 9.22
C VAL A 5 -30.76 -44.43 9.21
N PHE A 6 -30.00 -43.73 10.06
CA PHE A 6 -29.87 -42.28 9.99
C PHE A 6 -29.04 -41.93 8.76
N ALA A 7 -29.68 -41.39 7.73
CA ALA A 7 -29.02 -40.85 6.56
C ALA A 7 -28.33 -39.53 6.91
N THR A 8 -27.01 -39.52 6.95
CA THR A 8 -26.20 -38.31 7.12
C THR A 8 -26.24 -37.50 5.83
N VAL A 9 -26.93 -36.37 5.84
CA VAL A 9 -26.91 -35.40 4.73
C VAL A 9 -25.57 -34.66 4.79
N LEU A 10 -24.62 -35.06 3.94
CA LEU A 10 -23.36 -34.35 3.73
C LEU A 10 -23.65 -33.08 2.90
N VAL A 11 -23.70 -31.93 3.57
CA VAL A 11 -23.70 -30.62 2.91
C VAL A 11 -22.27 -30.34 2.47
N PHE A 12 -21.96 -30.64 1.22
CA PHE A 12 -20.72 -30.21 0.59
C PHE A 12 -20.81 -28.71 0.32
N VAL A 13 -20.23 -27.89 1.20
CA VAL A 13 -19.97 -26.47 0.90
C VAL A 13 -18.80 -26.45 -0.08
N GLY A 14 -19.14 -26.39 -1.37
CA GLY A 14 -18.18 -26.23 -2.45
C GLY A 14 -17.44 -24.91 -2.29
N VAL A 15 -16.14 -24.98 -2.03
CA VAL A 15 -15.24 -23.83 -2.10
C VAL A 15 -15.07 -23.51 -3.58
N HIS A 16 -15.77 -22.49 -4.08
CA HIS A 16 -15.48 -21.95 -5.39
C HIS A 16 -14.09 -21.27 -5.32
N ALA A 17 -13.10 -21.91 -5.94
CA ALA A 17 -11.84 -21.26 -6.26
C ALA A 17 -12.17 -20.07 -7.17
N LEU A 18 -12.03 -18.87 -6.63
CA LEU A 18 -12.13 -17.63 -7.40
C LEU A 18 -10.88 -17.59 -8.29
N ASP A 19 -11.03 -17.96 -9.57
CA ASP A 19 -10.01 -17.76 -10.59
C ASP A 19 -9.62 -16.28 -10.62
N THR A 20 -8.47 -15.97 -10.01
CA THR A 20 -7.88 -14.64 -10.06
C THR A 20 -7.18 -14.51 -11.41
N PRO A 21 -7.55 -13.57 -12.29
CA PRO A 21 -6.86 -13.41 -13.56
C PRO A 21 -5.45 -12.87 -13.30
N THR A 22 -4.45 -13.71 -13.49
CA THR A 22 -3.03 -13.33 -13.55
C THR A 22 -2.85 -12.28 -14.66
N PRO A 23 -2.38 -11.05 -14.36
CA PRO A 23 -2.10 -10.07 -15.41
C PRO A 23 -0.91 -10.54 -16.26
N LYS A 24 -1.16 -10.62 -17.56
CA LYS A 24 -0.18 -10.95 -18.61
C LYS A 24 0.97 -9.94 -18.59
N PRO A 25 2.25 -10.35 -18.71
CA PRO A 25 3.35 -9.42 -18.92
C PRO A 25 3.20 -8.77 -20.30
N LEU A 26 2.99 -7.46 -20.34
CA LEU A 26 2.96 -6.68 -21.59
C LEU A 26 4.41 -6.35 -21.99
N GLY A 27 4.76 -6.69 -23.24
CA GLY A 27 6.08 -6.46 -23.82
C GLY A 27 6.43 -4.98 -24.06
N PRO A 28 7.62 -4.71 -24.60
CA PRO A 28 8.22 -3.38 -24.63
C PRO A 28 7.76 -2.59 -25.85
N GLY A 29 7.42 -1.32 -25.66
CA GLY A 29 7.28 -0.37 -26.78
C GLY A 29 6.21 0.69 -26.58
N ASP A 30 6.70 1.92 -26.43
CA ASP A 30 6.07 3.18 -26.84
C ASP A 30 5.00 3.83 -25.94
N GLY A 31 5.45 4.88 -25.25
CA GLY A 31 4.63 6.07 -25.02
C GLY A 31 3.65 6.04 -23.85
N GLN A 32 3.93 5.27 -22.79
CA GLN A 32 3.18 5.43 -21.55
C GLN A 32 3.66 6.70 -20.84
N PRO A 33 2.78 7.67 -20.49
CA PRO A 33 3.13 8.66 -19.48
C PRO A 33 3.69 7.87 -18.30
N GLN A 34 4.90 8.21 -17.86
CA GLN A 34 5.57 7.50 -16.78
C GLN A 34 4.71 7.66 -15.53
N PHE A 35 3.75 6.77 -15.36
CA PHE A 35 2.96 6.66 -14.14
C PHE A 35 3.97 6.61 -13.00
N PRO A 36 3.77 7.36 -11.91
CA PRO A 36 4.58 7.14 -10.73
C PRO A 36 4.52 5.64 -10.46
N GLY A 37 5.68 5.00 -10.31
CA GLY A 37 5.76 3.57 -10.07
C GLY A 37 4.87 3.15 -8.90
N PRO A 38 4.66 1.84 -8.68
CA PRO A 38 3.87 1.38 -7.54
C PRO A 38 4.34 2.10 -6.26
N VAL A 39 3.40 2.74 -5.55
CA VAL A 39 3.66 3.47 -4.30
C VAL A 39 4.45 2.54 -3.37
N PRO A 40 5.72 2.84 -3.05
CA PRO A 40 6.50 1.98 -2.19
C PRO A 40 5.85 1.89 -0.82
N ILE A 41 5.69 0.66 -0.34
CA ILE A 41 5.19 0.35 1.00
C ILE A 41 6.35 -0.23 1.80
N ILE A 42 6.70 0.42 2.90
CA ILE A 42 7.76 0.01 3.82
C ILE A 42 7.11 -0.41 5.12
N GLU A 43 7.50 -1.55 5.67
CA GLU A 43 7.08 -2.00 6.99
C GLU A 43 8.22 -1.80 7.98
N VAL A 44 7.95 -1.04 9.04
CA VAL A 44 8.86 -0.85 10.18
C VAL A 44 8.35 -1.75 11.30
N LYS A 45 9.22 -2.64 11.79
CA LYS A 45 8.91 -3.57 12.88
C LYS A 45 9.50 -3.10 14.20
N ASP A 46 9.04 -3.73 15.28
CA ASP A 46 9.52 -3.50 16.64
C ASP A 46 9.35 -2.03 17.09
N VAL A 47 8.25 -1.38 16.68
CA VAL A 47 7.96 0.00 17.09
C VAL A 47 7.48 0.06 18.54
N GLY A 48 7.85 1.12 19.26
CA GLY A 48 7.38 1.32 20.64
C GLY A 48 5.88 1.54 20.69
N VAL A 49 5.18 0.90 21.62
CA VAL A 49 3.73 1.08 21.82
C VAL A 49 3.48 1.61 23.23
N ILE A 50 2.80 2.74 23.34
CA ILE A 50 2.49 3.40 24.62
C ILE A 50 1.00 3.70 24.65
N GLY A 51 0.28 3.07 25.58
CA GLY A 51 -1.17 3.27 25.72
C GLY A 51 -1.97 2.86 24.49
N GLY A 52 -1.51 1.83 23.75
CA GLY A 52 -2.18 1.34 22.53
C GLY A 52 -1.87 2.14 21.26
N LYS A 53 -0.95 3.11 21.32
CA LYS A 53 -0.53 3.95 20.19
C LYS A 53 0.92 3.67 19.82
N CYS A 54 1.26 3.72 18.52
CA CYS A 54 2.64 3.57 18.09
C CYS A 54 3.42 4.88 18.31
N SER A 55 4.62 4.78 18.85
CA SER A 55 5.58 5.87 18.96
C SER A 55 6.62 5.75 17.86
N TYR A 56 6.59 6.67 16.90
CA TYR A 56 7.49 6.65 15.75
C TYR A 56 7.68 8.06 15.17
N GLY A 57 8.90 8.37 14.73
CA GLY A 57 9.23 9.69 14.17
C GLY A 57 8.97 10.86 15.13
N GLY A 58 8.97 10.62 16.44
CA GLY A 58 8.61 11.62 17.46
C GLY A 58 7.10 11.87 17.62
N LEU A 59 6.25 11.12 16.92
CA LEU A 59 4.80 11.22 16.99
C LEU A 59 4.18 10.04 17.76
N MET A 60 2.98 10.24 18.27
CA MET A 60 2.10 9.19 18.79
C MET A 60 0.97 8.97 17.79
N LEU A 61 1.00 7.82 17.12
CA LEU A 61 0.05 7.47 16.06
C LEU A 61 -1.09 6.64 16.63
N GLU A 62 -2.32 7.04 16.32
CA GLU A 62 -3.49 6.21 16.61
C GLU A 62 -3.42 4.90 15.81
N PRO A 63 -3.80 3.77 16.43
CA PRO A 63 -3.86 2.49 15.72
C PRO A 63 -4.85 2.57 14.56
N THR A 64 -4.53 1.87 13.48
CA THR A 64 -5.31 1.71 12.22
C THR A 64 -5.73 3.01 11.53
N THR A 65 -5.25 4.16 12.02
CA THR A 65 -5.50 5.47 11.42
C THR A 65 -4.38 5.80 10.43
N LEU A 66 -4.77 6.25 9.24
CA LEU A 66 -3.83 6.75 8.23
C LEU A 66 -3.42 8.18 8.57
N ASN A 67 -2.14 8.39 8.85
CA ASN A 67 -1.55 9.69 9.16
C ASN A 67 -0.86 10.24 7.91
N LEU A 68 -1.38 11.31 7.33
CA LEU A 68 -0.84 11.93 6.12
C LEU A 68 0.19 13.00 6.49
N MET A 69 1.41 12.84 6.00
CA MET A 69 2.55 13.72 6.28
C MET A 69 2.86 14.60 5.07
N LYS A 70 3.34 15.80 5.33
CA LYS A 70 3.83 16.72 4.30
C LYS A 70 5.34 16.59 4.08
N GLU A 71 6.10 16.55 5.17
CA GLU A 71 7.55 16.41 5.16
C GLU A 71 7.98 15.44 6.28
N PRO A 72 8.52 14.25 5.96
CA PRO A 72 8.65 13.70 4.61
C PRO A 72 7.26 13.44 3.98
N CYS A 73 7.17 13.44 2.64
CA CYS A 73 5.92 13.20 1.92
C CYS A 73 5.53 11.72 1.97
N GLU A 74 4.88 11.33 3.06
CA GLU A 74 4.57 9.95 3.41
C GLU A 74 3.17 9.81 4.04
N ALA A 75 2.65 8.60 4.08
CA ALA A 75 1.49 8.26 4.90
C ALA A 75 1.81 7.06 5.80
N TRP A 76 1.51 7.18 7.09
CA TRP A 76 1.86 6.19 8.10
C TRP A 76 0.61 5.57 8.72
N THR A 77 0.60 4.25 8.80
CA THR A 77 -0.45 3.48 9.49
C THR A 77 0.18 2.66 10.61
N CYS A 78 -0.32 2.85 11.84
CA CYS A 78 0.11 2.10 13.00
C CYS A 78 -0.70 0.82 13.18
N ASP A 79 -0.01 -0.31 13.35
CA ASP A 79 -0.57 -1.54 13.87
C ASP A 79 0.07 -1.82 15.24
N ALA A 80 -0.61 -1.36 16.29
CA ALA A 80 -0.14 -1.48 17.66
C ALA A 80 -0.17 -2.93 18.19
N GLU A 81 -0.97 -3.82 17.58
CA GLU A 81 -1.04 -5.22 17.99
C GLU A 81 0.19 -5.99 17.51
N ASN A 82 0.65 -5.68 16.30
CA ASN A 82 1.81 -6.33 15.68
C ASN A 82 3.12 -5.55 15.90
N TYR A 83 3.09 -4.42 16.59
CA TYR A 83 4.26 -3.54 16.79
C TYR A 83 4.88 -3.11 15.45
N THR A 84 4.03 -2.80 14.46
CA THR A 84 4.46 -2.40 13.13
C THR A 84 3.89 -1.05 12.71
N ILE A 85 4.63 -0.35 11.85
CA ILE A 85 4.14 0.79 11.10
C ILE A 85 4.33 0.51 9.62
N THR A 86 3.26 0.73 8.86
CA THR A 86 3.29 0.72 7.40
C THR A 86 3.44 2.15 6.90
N ILE A 87 4.49 2.40 6.12
CA ILE A 87 4.82 3.69 5.53
C ILE A 87 4.59 3.60 4.03
N GLN A 88 3.72 4.45 3.51
CA GLN A 88 3.58 4.73 2.08
C GLN A 88 4.36 5.99 1.76
N ARG A 89 5.16 5.97 0.70
CA ARG A 89 5.93 7.13 0.24
C ARG A 89 5.77 7.32 -1.25
N CYS A 90 6.19 8.46 -1.76
CA CYS A 90 6.22 8.67 -3.20
C CYS A 90 7.15 7.66 -3.89
N GLY A 91 6.85 7.34 -5.15
CA GLY A 91 7.72 6.51 -5.97
C GLY A 91 9.10 7.14 -6.17
N ASP A 92 10.09 6.32 -6.51
CA ASP A 92 11.40 6.85 -6.90
C ASP A 92 11.33 7.36 -8.35
N PHE A 93 11.92 8.53 -8.59
CA PHE A 93 11.93 9.17 -9.90
C PHE A 93 13.32 9.13 -10.50
N GLN A 94 13.45 8.53 -11.69
CA GLN A 94 14.59 8.79 -12.57
C GLN A 94 14.25 10.00 -13.42
N VAL A 95 14.93 11.12 -13.21
CA VAL A 95 14.68 12.37 -13.92
C VAL A 95 15.53 12.40 -15.20
N PRO A 96 14.95 12.28 -16.40
CA PRO A 96 15.69 12.37 -17.66
C PRO A 96 16.21 13.79 -17.90
N GLN A 97 17.13 13.94 -18.86
CA GLN A 97 17.53 15.26 -19.34
C GLN A 97 16.32 16.03 -19.88
N ASN A 98 16.26 17.34 -19.61
CA ASN A 98 15.17 18.25 -19.97
C ASN A 98 13.84 17.99 -19.23
N CYS A 99 13.87 17.25 -18.12
CA CYS A 99 12.75 17.09 -17.22
C CYS A 99 13.10 17.60 -15.82
N GLU A 100 12.08 18.02 -15.09
CA GLU A 100 12.17 18.49 -13.72
C GLU A 100 11.07 17.82 -12.88
N LEU A 101 11.27 17.80 -11.56
CA LEU A 101 10.26 17.34 -10.62
C LEU A 101 9.59 18.55 -9.98
N GLU A 102 8.26 18.62 -10.08
CA GLU A 102 7.45 19.62 -9.38
C GLU A 102 6.70 18.95 -8.24
N ALA A 103 6.93 19.40 -7.00
CA ALA A 103 6.24 18.91 -5.80
C ALA A 103 5.26 19.95 -5.26
N ALA A 104 4.13 19.47 -4.75
CA ALA A 104 3.12 20.31 -4.14
C ALA A 104 3.37 20.50 -2.63
N LEU A 105 2.77 21.54 -2.02
CA LEU A 105 2.95 21.89 -0.60
C LEU A 105 1.87 21.27 0.31
N GLU A 106 1.16 20.27 -0.16
CA GLU A 106 0.10 19.55 0.52
C GLU A 106 0.64 18.35 1.32
N ALA A 107 -0.23 17.54 1.91
CA ALA A 107 0.17 16.26 2.51
C ALA A 107 0.12 15.14 1.47
N PHE A 108 0.65 13.97 1.81
CA PHE A 108 0.56 12.78 0.96
C PHE A 108 -0.90 12.44 0.61
N PRO A 109 -1.20 12.00 -0.63
CA PRO A 109 -0.29 11.79 -1.77
C PRO A 109 -0.02 13.05 -2.60
N SER A 110 -0.66 14.17 -2.27
CA SER A 110 -0.61 15.38 -3.09
C SER A 110 0.77 16.04 -3.13
N CYS A 111 1.59 15.91 -2.07
CA CYS A 111 2.98 16.37 -2.09
C CYS A 111 3.92 15.52 -2.97
N CYS A 112 3.45 14.41 -3.55
CA CYS A 112 4.32 13.60 -4.39
C CYS A 112 4.69 14.35 -5.66
N PRO A 113 5.99 14.37 -6.02
CA PRO A 113 6.41 15.13 -7.18
C PRO A 113 5.87 14.50 -8.47
N ILE A 114 5.62 15.37 -9.45
CA ILE A 114 5.30 14.99 -10.82
C ILE A 114 6.48 15.32 -11.73
N LEU A 115 6.69 14.50 -12.75
CA LEU A 115 7.74 14.73 -13.74
C LEU A 115 7.20 15.64 -14.86
N ILE A 116 7.84 16.78 -15.06
CA ILE A 116 7.50 17.74 -16.11
C ILE A 116 8.67 17.82 -17.08
N CYS A 117 8.45 17.48 -18.34
CA CYS A 117 9.48 17.53 -19.37
C CYS A 117 9.19 18.68 -20.33
N GLY A 118 10.17 19.56 -20.52
CA GLY A 118 10.10 20.60 -21.54
C GLY A 118 10.23 19.95 -22.91
N GLY A 119 9.18 20.01 -23.73
CA GLY A 119 9.27 19.66 -25.13
C GLY A 119 10.25 20.60 -25.83
N ILE A 120 11.36 20.05 -26.32
CA ILE A 120 12.22 20.73 -27.30
C ILE A 120 11.48 20.98 -28.62
#